data_AF-A0A929KPU4-F1
#
_entry.id   AF-A0A929KPU4-F1
#
_cell.length_a   1.000
_cell.length_b   1.000
_cell.length_c   1.000
_cell.angle_alpha   90.00
_cell.angle_beta   90.00
_cell.angle_gamma   90.00
#
_symmetry.space_group_name_H-M   'P 1'
#
loop_
_entity.id
_entity.type
_entity.pdbx_description
1 polymer ?
#
loop_
_entity_poly.entity_id
_entity_poly.type
_entity_poly.pdbx_seq_one_letter_code
_entity_poly.pdbx_strand_id
1 'polypeptide(L)'
;MMEDSQLTFSAGMGGPGADDRANGAAALTSALYHAARTLAQTGSSIRGSGIESDVVGQAISSATMRASLALAIAEAISETNETMMQAWLIAAAARKLGVPLPGAIAMLRGAALMLPTDDASARIAASMQVSQLAALLTPRS
;
A
#
# COMPACT_ATOMS: atom_id res chain seq x y z
N MET A 1 37.77 -6.25 26.02
CA MET A 1 37.34 -5.91 24.65
C MET A 1 36.35 -6.97 24.18
N MET A 2 35.06 -6.74 24.39
CA MET A 2 33.94 -7.56 23.93
C MET A 2 32.81 -6.62 23.42
N GLU A 3 33.18 -5.53 22.75
CA GLU A 3 32.23 -4.51 22.27
C GLU A 3 32.22 -4.36 20.74
N ASP A 4 33.24 -4.87 20.03
CA ASP A 4 33.29 -4.79 18.55
C ASP A 4 32.45 -5.86 17.84
N SER A 5 32.16 -6.99 18.50
CA SER A 5 31.41 -8.10 17.87
C SER A 5 29.92 -7.77 17.67
N GLN A 6 29.32 -6.87 18.45
CA GLN A 6 27.92 -6.47 18.28
C GLN A 6 27.71 -5.44 17.18
N LEU A 7 28.69 -4.54 16.96
CA LEU A 7 28.64 -3.57 15.85
C LEU A 7 28.85 -4.24 14.49
N THR A 8 29.60 -5.34 14.45
CA THR A 8 29.86 -6.10 13.22
C THR A 8 28.66 -6.99 12.81
N PHE A 9 27.85 -7.45 13.76
CA PHE A 9 26.64 -8.24 13.45
C PHE A 9 25.51 -7.39 12.82
N SER A 10 25.49 -6.08 13.07
CA SER A 10 24.53 -5.15 12.47
C SER A 10 24.91 -4.72 11.03
N ALA A 11 26.20 -4.80 10.68
CA ALA A 11 26.71 -4.43 9.36
C ALA A 11 26.68 -5.60 8.34
N GLY A 12 26.33 -6.82 8.77
CA GLY A 12 26.34 -8.05 7.95
C GLY A 12 24.97 -8.61 7.54
N MET A 13 23.86 -8.02 8.01
CA MET A 13 22.51 -8.41 7.55
C MET A 13 22.16 -7.61 6.31
N GLY A 14 22.67 -8.06 5.16
CA GLY A 14 22.40 -7.49 3.84
C GLY A 14 20.89 -7.35 3.60
N GLY A 15 20.38 -6.12 3.66
CA GLY A 15 19.01 -5.81 3.31
C GLY A 15 18.75 -6.02 1.81
N PRO A 16 17.48 -5.95 1.37
CA PRO A 16 17.13 -6.15 -0.02
C PRO A 16 17.94 -5.23 -0.95
N GLY A 17 18.47 -5.79 -2.02
CA GLY A 17 19.20 -5.08 -3.07
C GLY A 17 18.32 -4.09 -3.84
N ALA A 18 18.91 -3.37 -4.79
CA ALA A 18 18.16 -2.45 -5.64
C ALA A 18 17.09 -3.18 -6.47
N ASP A 19 17.43 -4.35 -7.00
CA ASP A 19 16.52 -5.18 -7.80
C ASP A 19 15.37 -5.72 -6.94
N ASP A 20 15.64 -6.18 -5.72
CA ASP A 20 14.60 -6.63 -4.79
C ASP A 20 13.62 -5.52 -4.44
N ARG A 21 14.10 -4.27 -4.29
CA ARG A 21 13.24 -3.10 -4.05
C ARG A 21 12.38 -2.77 -5.26
N ALA A 22 12.92 -2.83 -6.47
CA ALA A 22 12.15 -2.62 -7.69
C ALA A 22 11.08 -3.71 -7.87
N ASN A 23 11.44 -4.98 -7.67
CA ASN A 23 10.52 -6.12 -7.72
C ASN A 23 9.44 -6.01 -6.62
N GLY A 24 9.83 -5.61 -5.41
CA GLY A 24 8.91 -5.37 -4.30
C GLY A 24 7.91 -4.27 -4.60
N ALA A 25 8.36 -3.13 -5.14
CA ALA A 25 7.49 -2.03 -5.55
C ALA A 25 6.53 -2.45 -6.67
N ALA A 26 7.01 -3.19 -7.68
CA ALA A 26 6.17 -3.72 -8.76
C ALA A 26 5.11 -4.70 -8.24
N ALA A 27 5.48 -5.62 -7.34
CA ALA A 27 4.56 -6.55 -6.70
C ALA A 27 3.50 -5.82 -5.85
N LEU A 28 3.91 -4.78 -5.12
CA LEU A 28 3.01 -3.95 -4.30
C LEU A 28 2.02 -3.18 -5.17
N THR A 29 2.49 -2.54 -6.25
CA THR A 29 1.66 -1.88 -7.25
C THR A 29 0.66 -2.87 -7.87
N SER A 30 1.10 -4.08 -8.24
CA SER A 30 0.20 -5.12 -8.76
C SER A 30 -0.86 -5.57 -7.75
N ALA A 31 -0.49 -5.73 -6.48
CA ALA A 31 -1.43 -6.07 -5.42
C ALA A 31 -2.49 -4.97 -5.23
N LEU A 32 -2.09 -3.70 -5.31
CA LEU A 32 -3.00 -2.55 -5.23
C LEU A 32 -3.96 -2.48 -6.43
N TYR A 33 -3.48 -2.72 -7.65
CA TYR A 33 -4.34 -2.83 -8.83
C TYR A 33 -5.35 -3.97 -8.69
N HIS A 34 -4.92 -5.12 -8.17
CA HIS A 34 -5.83 -6.24 -7.92
C HIS A 34 -6.88 -5.88 -6.87
N ALA A 35 -6.49 -5.24 -5.77
CA ALA A 35 -7.42 -4.77 -4.74
C ALA A 35 -8.44 -3.75 -5.31
N ALA A 36 -7.98 -2.79 -6.13
CA ALA A 36 -8.83 -1.81 -6.80
C ALA A 36 -9.87 -2.49 -7.69
N ARG A 37 -9.45 -3.47 -8.50
CA ARG A 37 -10.34 -4.23 -9.37
C ARG A 37 -11.38 -5.01 -8.57
N THR A 38 -10.98 -5.71 -7.51
CA THR A 38 -11.90 -6.48 -6.66
C THR A 38 -12.94 -5.58 -5.99
N LEU A 39 -12.54 -4.40 -5.52
CA LEU A 39 -13.45 -3.41 -4.95
C LEU A 39 -14.43 -2.85 -5.99
N ALA A 40 -13.95 -2.52 -7.20
CA ALA A 40 -14.81 -2.06 -8.29
C ALA A 40 -15.81 -3.15 -8.73
N GLN A 41 -15.37 -4.41 -8.82
CA GLN A 41 -16.24 -5.55 -9.11
C GLN A 41 -17.30 -5.74 -8.02
N THR A 42 -16.92 -5.60 -6.73
CA THR A 42 -17.86 -5.66 -5.62
C THR A 42 -18.94 -4.59 -5.74
N GLY A 43 -18.55 -3.33 -6.02
CA GLY A 43 -19.49 -2.25 -6.25
C GLY A 43 -20.42 -2.50 -7.44
N SER A 44 -19.89 -3.06 -8.53
CA SER A 44 -20.68 -3.45 -9.71
C SER A 44 -21.66 -4.57 -9.41
N SER A 45 -21.25 -5.60 -8.68
CA SER A 45 -22.12 -6.73 -8.29
C SER A 45 -23.24 -6.28 -7.37
N ILE A 46 -22.95 -5.39 -6.41
CA ILE A 46 -23.97 -4.80 -5.54
C ILE A 46 -24.96 -3.98 -6.38
N ARG A 47 -24.47 -3.13 -7.30
CA ARG A 47 -25.35 -2.36 -8.20
C ARG A 47 -26.23 -3.28 -9.07
N GLY A 48 -25.67 -4.36 -9.58
CA GLY A 48 -26.38 -5.35 -10.40
C GLY A 48 -27.40 -6.20 -9.64
N SER A 49 -27.37 -6.21 -8.31
CA SER A 49 -28.33 -6.97 -7.48
C SER A 49 -29.75 -6.42 -7.53
N GLY A 50 -29.94 -5.17 -7.97
CA GLY A 50 -31.24 -4.50 -8.01
C GLY A 50 -31.81 -4.13 -6.63
N ILE A 51 -31.05 -4.32 -5.56
CA ILE A 51 -31.44 -3.91 -4.21
C ILE A 51 -31.23 -2.41 -4.07
N GLU A 52 -32.32 -1.66 -3.91
CA GLU A 52 -32.27 -0.22 -3.67
C GLU A 52 -32.43 0.08 -2.17
N SER A 53 -31.37 0.58 -1.55
CA SER A 53 -31.41 1.16 -0.20
C SER A 53 -30.26 2.15 -0.01
N ASP A 54 -30.42 3.08 0.92
CA ASP A 54 -29.34 4.03 1.27
C ASP A 54 -28.06 3.31 1.70
N VAL A 55 -28.20 2.18 2.42
CA VAL A 55 -27.08 1.35 2.85
C VAL A 55 -26.36 0.75 1.64
N VAL A 56 -27.10 0.31 0.63
CA VAL A 56 -26.52 -0.21 -0.62
C VAL A 56 -25.80 0.91 -1.40
N GLY A 57 -26.41 2.10 -1.49
CA GLY A 57 -25.77 3.27 -2.10
C GLY A 57 -24.45 3.65 -1.41
N GLN A 58 -24.43 3.64 -0.07
CA GLN A 58 -23.22 3.88 0.72
C GLN A 58 -22.15 2.80 0.51
N ALA A 59 -22.55 1.52 0.41
CA ALA A 59 -21.62 0.42 0.16
C ALA A 59 -20.94 0.55 -1.22
N ILE A 60 -21.70 0.88 -2.26
CA ILE A 60 -21.17 1.12 -3.61
C ILE A 60 -20.20 2.30 -3.61
N SER A 61 -20.58 3.40 -2.97
CA SER A 61 -19.75 4.61 -2.84
C SER A 61 -18.44 4.30 -2.10
N SER A 62 -18.53 3.61 -0.97
CA SER A 62 -17.37 3.19 -0.18
C SER A 62 -16.42 2.28 -0.97
N ALA A 63 -16.94 1.30 -1.70
CA ALA A 63 -16.15 0.43 -2.56
C ALA A 63 -15.45 1.23 -3.67
N THR A 64 -16.15 2.19 -4.29
CA THR A 64 -15.59 3.06 -5.33
C THR A 64 -14.47 3.95 -4.79
N MET A 65 -14.67 4.60 -3.64
CA MET A 65 -13.65 5.45 -3.01
C MET A 65 -12.39 4.65 -2.66
N ARG A 66 -12.55 3.44 -2.12
CA ARG A 66 -11.43 2.57 -1.79
C ARG A 66 -10.71 2.08 -3.07
N ALA A 67 -11.45 1.77 -4.13
CA ALA A 67 -10.85 1.40 -5.42
C ALA A 67 -10.01 2.55 -5.99
N SER A 68 -10.56 3.77 -6.00
CA SER A 68 -9.85 4.98 -6.45
C SER A 68 -8.61 5.26 -5.59
N LEU A 69 -8.69 5.06 -4.27
CA LEU A 69 -7.54 5.23 -3.39
C LEU A 69 -6.45 4.20 -3.69
N ALA A 70 -6.82 2.93 -3.89
CA ALA A 70 -5.86 1.87 -4.23
C ALA A 70 -5.10 2.20 -5.53
N LEU A 71 -5.81 2.71 -6.55
CA LEU A 71 -5.19 3.17 -7.80
C LEU A 71 -4.24 4.34 -7.56
N ALA A 72 -4.67 5.36 -6.81
CA ALA A 72 -3.82 6.52 -6.52
C ALA A 72 -2.56 6.16 -5.73
N ILE A 73 -2.64 5.17 -4.82
CA ILE A 73 -1.47 4.65 -4.11
C ILE A 73 -0.53 3.91 -5.08
N ALA A 74 -1.08 3.09 -5.98
CA ALA A 74 -0.30 2.38 -6.98
C ALA A 74 0.44 3.33 -7.94
N GLU A 75 -0.23 4.41 -8.37
CA GLU A 75 0.36 5.50 -9.15
C GLU A 75 1.49 6.17 -8.36
N ALA A 76 1.25 6.57 -7.11
CA ALA A 76 2.25 7.22 -6.27
C ALA A 76 3.52 6.39 -6.08
N ILE A 77 3.40 5.06 -5.91
CA ILE A 77 4.54 4.14 -5.78
C ILE A 77 5.30 4.02 -7.11
N SER A 78 4.61 4.07 -8.25
CA SER A 78 5.21 3.88 -9.57
C SER A 78 5.83 5.15 -10.14
N GLU A 79 5.36 6.33 -9.72
CA GLU A 79 5.81 7.65 -10.20
C GLU A 79 7.22 8.02 -9.73
N THR A 80 7.62 7.57 -8.53
CA THR A 80 8.88 7.97 -7.91
C THR A 80 9.41 6.92 -6.94
N ASN A 81 10.73 6.85 -6.81
CA ASN A 81 11.41 6.00 -5.82
C ASN A 81 11.64 6.72 -4.48
N GLU A 82 11.28 8.00 -4.36
CA GLU A 82 11.44 8.78 -3.13
C GLU A 82 10.28 8.54 -2.16
N THR A 83 10.51 7.78 -1.09
CA THR A 83 9.48 7.40 -0.10
C THR A 83 8.74 8.61 0.50
N MET A 84 9.42 9.74 0.68
CA MET A 84 8.80 10.98 1.18
C MET A 84 7.79 11.55 0.19
N MET A 85 8.14 11.58 -1.10
CA MET A 85 7.24 12.04 -2.15
C MET A 85 6.06 11.09 -2.32
N GLN A 86 6.30 9.77 -2.30
CA GLN A 86 5.24 8.77 -2.29
C GLN A 86 4.24 9.01 -1.15
N ALA A 87 4.72 9.20 0.08
CA ALA A 87 3.86 9.49 1.23
C ALA A 87 3.05 10.78 1.05
N TRP A 88 3.66 11.83 0.51
CA TRP A 88 2.97 13.08 0.21
C TRP A 88 1.85 12.90 -0.82
N LEU A 89 2.11 12.20 -1.92
CA LEU A 89 1.13 11.89 -2.97
C LEU A 89 -0.03 11.06 -2.42
N ILE A 90 0.27 10.02 -1.63
CA ILE A 90 -0.73 9.17 -0.98
C ILE A 90 -1.61 9.98 -0.04
N ALA A 91 -1.00 10.84 0.79
CA ALA A 91 -1.75 11.70 1.71
C ALA A 91 -2.64 12.71 0.96
N ALA A 92 -2.15 13.28 -0.15
CA ALA A 92 -2.94 14.17 -1.00
C ALA A 92 -4.13 13.46 -1.64
N ALA A 93 -3.93 12.25 -2.17
CA ALA A 93 -4.99 11.42 -2.74
C ALA A 93 -6.05 11.04 -1.69
N ALA A 94 -5.61 10.60 -0.51
CA ALA A 94 -6.51 10.26 0.60
C ALA A 94 -7.38 11.47 1.00
N ARG A 95 -6.80 12.66 1.12
CA ARG A 95 -7.55 13.90 1.39
C ARG A 95 -8.55 14.23 0.27
N LYS A 96 -8.14 14.16 -0.99
CA LYS A 96 -9.00 14.41 -2.16
C LYS A 96 -10.20 13.47 -2.20
N LEU A 97 -10.02 12.23 -1.79
CA LEU A 97 -11.06 11.19 -1.76
C LEU A 97 -11.85 11.14 -0.45
N GLY A 98 -11.54 12.00 0.53
CA GLY A 98 -12.20 12.00 1.84
C GLY A 98 -11.91 10.74 2.69
N VAL A 99 -10.82 10.02 2.40
CA VAL A 99 -10.42 8.83 3.15
C VAL A 99 -9.43 9.20 4.25
N PRO A 100 -9.64 8.79 5.51
CA PRO A 100 -8.70 9.05 6.59
C PRO A 100 -7.37 8.31 6.37
N LEU A 101 -6.24 8.92 6.75
CA LEU A 101 -4.89 8.34 6.58
C LEU A 101 -4.74 6.93 7.18
N PRO A 102 -5.31 6.61 8.37
CA PRO A 102 -5.33 5.23 8.86
C PRO A 102 -5.95 4.22 7.89
N GLY A 103 -6.95 4.63 7.10
CA GLY A 103 -7.55 3.80 6.05
C GLY A 103 -6.60 3.54 4.88
N ALA A 104 -5.83 4.55 4.46
CA ALA A 104 -4.78 4.38 3.45
C ALA A 104 -3.66 3.46 3.95
N ILE A 105 -3.25 3.61 5.21
CA ILE A 105 -2.25 2.73 5.85
C ILE A 105 -2.74 1.28 5.91
N ALA A 106 -4.01 1.06 6.28
CA ALA A 106 -4.60 -0.28 6.29
C ALA A 106 -4.60 -0.92 4.89
N MET A 107 -4.86 -0.14 3.85
CA MET A 107 -4.83 -0.60 2.46
C MET A 107 -3.41 -0.99 2.01
N LEU A 108 -2.40 -0.16 2.31
CA LEU A 108 -1.00 -0.47 2.05
C LEU A 108 -0.56 -1.78 2.73
N ARG A 109 -0.90 -1.94 4.02
CA ARG A 109 -0.60 -3.16 4.78
C ARG A 109 -1.31 -4.38 4.21
N GLY A 110 -2.59 -4.25 3.85
CA GLY A 110 -3.34 -5.32 3.20
C GLY A 110 -2.71 -5.76 1.87
N ALA A 111 -2.27 -4.80 1.05
CA ALA A 111 -1.59 -5.10 -0.22
C ALA A 111 -0.25 -5.83 0.00
N ALA A 112 0.54 -5.43 1.01
CA ALA A 112 1.79 -6.11 1.38
C ALA A 112 1.59 -7.56 1.87
N LEU A 113 0.42 -7.91 2.40
CA LEU A 113 0.12 -9.30 2.80
C LEU A 113 -0.27 -10.19 1.61
N MET A 114 -0.69 -9.59 0.50
CA MET A 114 -1.25 -10.28 -0.68
C MET A 114 -0.35 -10.13 -1.92
N LEU A 115 0.95 -9.95 -1.73
CA LEU A 115 1.89 -9.73 -2.84
C LEU A 115 1.92 -10.93 -3.80
N PRO A 116 1.72 -10.72 -5.11
CA PRO A 116 1.72 -11.76 -6.13
C PRO A 116 3.15 -12.10 -6.57
N THR A 117 4.03 -12.39 -5.61
CA THR A 117 5.40 -12.81 -5.87
C THR A 117 5.84 -13.86 -4.86
N ASP A 118 6.60 -14.84 -5.36
CA ASP A 118 7.25 -15.91 -4.57
C ASP A 118 8.66 -15.52 -4.13
N ASP A 119 9.17 -14.37 -4.57
CA ASP A 119 10.47 -13.83 -4.16
C ASP A 119 10.40 -13.28 -2.73
N ALA A 120 11.09 -13.97 -1.82
CA ALA A 120 11.17 -13.59 -0.41
C ALA A 120 11.83 -12.22 -0.20
N SER A 121 12.87 -11.90 -0.96
CA SER A 121 13.59 -10.63 -0.87
C SER A 121 12.71 -9.47 -1.32
N ALA A 122 11.95 -9.65 -2.41
CA ALA A 122 10.96 -8.68 -2.88
C ALA A 122 9.83 -8.46 -1.86
N ARG A 123 9.36 -9.52 -1.19
CA ARG A 123 8.35 -9.43 -0.12
C ARG A 123 8.85 -8.63 1.09
N ILE A 124 10.10 -8.87 1.49
CA ILE A 124 10.76 -8.11 2.57
C ILE A 124 10.88 -6.65 2.16
N ALA A 125 11.36 -6.37 0.94
CA ALA A 125 11.51 -5.02 0.42
C ALA A 125 10.18 -4.25 0.42
N ALA A 126 9.11 -4.85 -0.10
CA ALA A 126 7.78 -4.26 -0.11
C ALA A 126 7.25 -4.01 1.32
N SER A 127 7.47 -4.95 2.25
CA SER A 127 7.07 -4.80 3.66
C SER A 127 7.81 -3.67 4.37
N MET A 128 9.11 -3.52 4.08
CA MET A 128 9.94 -2.41 4.57
C MET A 128 9.44 -1.06 4.02
N GLN A 129 9.17 -0.98 2.71
CA GLN A 129 8.63 0.23 2.08
C GLN A 129 7.27 0.61 2.69
N VAL A 130 6.35 -0.35 2.86
CA VAL A 130 5.05 -0.11 3.49
C VAL A 130 5.22 0.38 4.94
N SER A 131 6.18 -0.17 5.68
CA SER A 131 6.46 0.26 7.05
C SER A 131 6.96 1.71 7.11
N GLN A 132 7.85 2.09 6.18
CA GLN A 132 8.34 3.47 6.06
C GLN A 132 7.22 4.43 5.67
N LEU A 133 6.41 4.09 4.65
CA LEU A 133 5.26 4.89 4.25
C LEU A 133 4.27 5.06 5.40
N ALA A 134 3.95 3.99 6.13
CA ALA A 134 3.06 4.07 7.28
C ALA A 134 3.60 5.00 8.38
N ALA A 135 4.91 4.96 8.66
CA ALA A 135 5.54 5.86 9.62
C ALA A 135 5.44 7.34 9.20
N LEU A 136 5.58 7.64 7.89
CA LEU A 136 5.43 8.99 7.35
C LEU A 136 3.98 9.47 7.32
N LEU A 137 3.03 8.56 7.12
CA LEU A 137 1.60 8.86 7.06
C LEU A 137 0.94 8.93 8.45
N THR A 138 1.63 8.50 9.51
CA THR A 138 1.12 8.55 10.88
C THR A 138 1.31 9.98 11.42
N PRO A 139 0.24 10.67 11.87
CA PRO A 139 0.37 12.00 12.46
C PRO A 139 1.30 11.96 13.67
N ARG A 140 2.26 12.91 13.74
CA ARG A 140 3.02 13.14 14.96
C ARG A 140 2.19 14.05 15.86
N SER A 141 1.71 13.50 16.97
CA SER A 141 1.02 14.22 18.06
C SER A 141 1.95 15.19 18.76
#